data_AF-A0A9W6H4B9-F1
#
_entry.id   AF-A0A9W6H4B9-F1
#
_cell.length_a   1.000
_cell.length_b   1.000
_cell.length_c   1.000
_cell.angle_alpha   90.00
_cell.angle_beta   90.00
_cell.angle_gamma   90.00
#
_symmetry.space_group_name_H-M   'P 1'
#
loop_
_entity.id
_entity.type
_entity.pdbx_description
1 polymer ?
#
loop_
_entity_poly.entity_id
_entity_poly.type
_entity_poly.pdbx_seq_one_letter_code
_entity_poly.pdbx_strand_id
1 'polypeptide(L)'
;MLTFDEAREALRAYLEEHPPAMAGTLYIAPEGLEDDAAYLPTWGAREALVEWRDAYIRRDNQALFVDKQTGEITVELRNAAHKRIMKMTPVRATEA
;
A
#
# COMPACT_ATOMS: atom_id res chain seq x y z
N MET A 1 17.84 6.11 -2.10
CA MET A 1 16.67 5.65 -1.33
C MET A 1 15.49 6.43 -1.86
N LEU A 2 14.43 5.73 -2.25
CA LEU A 2 13.19 6.32 -2.71
C LEU A 2 12.54 7.12 -1.58
N THR A 3 11.86 8.18 -1.97
CA THR A 3 10.87 8.88 -1.17
C THR A 3 9.57 8.08 -1.10
N PHE A 4 8.69 8.44 -0.17
CA PHE A 4 7.38 7.79 -0.09
C PHE A 4 6.51 8.06 -1.33
N ASP A 5 6.65 9.24 -1.95
CA ASP A 5 5.94 9.56 -3.21
C ASP A 5 6.41 8.68 -4.37
N GLU A 6 7.72 8.49 -4.53
CA GLU A 6 8.27 7.57 -5.53
C GLU A 6 7.84 6.11 -5.28
N ALA A 7 7.77 5.69 -4.00
CA ALA A 7 7.28 4.37 -3.64
C ALA A 7 5.78 4.16 -3.96
N ARG A 8 4.96 5.20 -3.80
CA ARG A 8 3.53 5.17 -4.18
C ARG A 8 3.36 5.01 -5.68
N GLU A 9 4.18 5.70 -6.47
CA GLU A 9 4.14 5.57 -7.93
C GLU A 9 4.68 4.23 -8.42
N ALA A 10 5.71 3.67 -7.77
CA ALA A 10 6.15 2.29 -8.03
C ALA A 10 5.02 1.27 -7.75
N LEU A 11 4.30 1.44 -6.64
CA LEU A 11 3.13 0.60 -6.34
C LEU A 11 2.00 0.78 -7.36
N ARG A 12 1.75 2.01 -7.82
CA ARG A 12 0.75 2.28 -8.86
C ARG A 12 1.07 1.51 -10.14
N ALA A 13 2.29 1.65 -10.65
CA ALA A 13 2.75 0.94 -11.84
C ALA A 13 2.60 -0.58 -11.68
N TYR A 14 2.99 -1.13 -10.52
CA TYR A 14 2.81 -2.55 -10.24
C TYR A 14 1.35 -2.99 -10.29
N LEU A 15 0.42 -2.23 -9.71
CA LEU A 15 -1.01 -2.56 -9.68
C LEU A 15 -1.71 -2.34 -11.03
N GLU A 16 -1.17 -1.52 -11.91
CA GLU A 16 -1.61 -1.40 -13.30
C GLU A 16 -1.22 -2.65 -14.11
N GLU A 17 0.00 -3.16 -13.90
CA GLU A 17 0.49 -4.40 -14.53
C GLU A 17 -0.14 -5.66 -13.91
N HIS A 18 -0.46 -5.61 -12.61
CA HIS A 18 -1.05 -6.70 -11.84
C HIS A 18 -2.36 -6.25 -11.18
N PRO A 19 -3.45 -6.08 -11.96
CA PRO A 19 -4.71 -5.60 -11.44
C PRO A 19 -5.21 -6.45 -10.26
N PRO A 20 -5.45 -5.84 -9.09
CA PRO A 20 -5.91 -6.57 -7.93
C PRO A 20 -7.36 -7.06 -8.14
N ALA A 21 -7.68 -8.24 -7.61
CA ALA A 21 -9.03 -8.79 -7.64
C ALA A 21 -9.95 -8.07 -6.63
N MET A 22 -10.29 -6.82 -6.90
CA MET A 22 -11.15 -5.98 -6.09
C MET A 22 -12.21 -5.27 -6.94
N ALA A 23 -13.33 -4.92 -6.32
CA ALA A 23 -14.32 -4.03 -6.93
C ALA A 23 -13.95 -2.56 -6.66
N GLY A 24 -14.42 -1.65 -7.52
CA GLY A 24 -14.29 -0.21 -7.32
C GLY A 24 -13.05 0.41 -7.96
N THR A 25 -12.75 1.62 -7.54
CA THR A 25 -11.72 2.47 -8.12
C THR A 25 -10.41 2.32 -7.34
N LEU A 26 -9.32 1.92 -8.00
CA LEU A 26 -8.00 1.83 -7.34
C LEU A 26 -7.59 3.18 -6.75
N TYR A 27 -7.25 3.16 -5.48
CA TYR A 27 -6.80 4.30 -4.71
C TYR A 27 -5.59 3.92 -3.84
N ILE A 28 -4.56 4.76 -3.87
CA ILE A 28 -3.38 4.69 -3.01
C ILE A 28 -3.37 5.95 -2.16
N ALA A 29 -3.60 5.78 -0.85
CA ALA A 29 -3.73 6.87 0.09
C ALA A 29 -2.43 7.68 0.20
N PRO A 30 -2.51 8.97 0.61
CA PRO A 30 -1.33 9.75 0.95
C PRO A 30 -0.69 9.29 2.27
N GLU A 31 -1.37 8.46 3.08
CA GLU A 31 -0.81 7.85 4.30
C GLU A 31 -0.34 6.40 4.10
N GLY A 32 0.74 6.05 4.78
CA GLY A 32 1.26 4.69 4.85
C GLY A 32 2.10 4.46 6.10
N LEU A 33 2.88 3.39 6.06
CA LEU A 33 3.83 3.03 7.10
C LEU A 33 5.23 2.84 6.50
N GLU A 34 6.27 2.98 7.31
CA GLU A 34 7.65 2.69 6.92
C GLU A 34 8.44 2.00 8.02
N ASP A 35 9.40 1.17 7.63
CA ASP A 35 10.52 0.74 8.47
C ASP A 35 11.85 1.07 7.77
N ASP A 36 12.98 0.60 8.31
CA ASP A 36 14.30 0.89 7.74
C ASP A 36 14.47 0.36 6.31
N ALA A 37 13.72 -0.68 5.92
CA ALA A 37 13.90 -1.38 4.64
C ALA A 37 12.82 -1.04 3.61
N ALA A 38 11.57 -0.83 4.04
CA ALA A 38 10.43 -0.75 3.12
C ALA A 38 9.41 0.32 3.52
N TYR A 39 8.67 0.76 2.52
CA TYR A 39 7.38 1.42 2.67
C TYR A 39 6.25 0.39 2.59
N LEU A 40 5.14 0.68 3.28
CA LEU A 40 3.87 -0.02 3.16
C LEU A 40 2.78 1.02 2.89
N PRO A 41 2.53 1.38 1.62
CA PRO A 41 1.46 2.29 1.26
C PRO A 41 0.08 1.69 1.58
N THR A 42 -0.86 2.52 2.02
CA THR A 42 -2.26 2.10 2.16
C THR A 42 -2.94 2.17 0.80
N TRP A 43 -3.50 1.05 0.33
CA TRP A 43 -4.14 0.97 -0.98
C TRP A 43 -5.40 0.11 -0.94
N GLY A 44 -6.31 0.34 -1.86
CA GLY A 44 -7.58 -0.40 -2.00
C GLY A 44 -8.58 0.34 -2.87
N ALA A 45 -9.86 -0.01 -2.76
CA ALA A 45 -10.92 0.73 -3.43
C ALA A 45 -11.14 2.10 -2.74
N ARG A 46 -11.25 3.18 -3.52
CA ARG A 46 -11.60 4.52 -3.02
C ARG A 46 -12.91 4.48 -2.22
N GLU A 47 -13.88 3.72 -2.72
CA GLU A 47 -15.19 3.55 -2.13
C GLU A 47 -15.10 2.94 -0.72
N ALA A 48 -14.14 2.05 -0.48
CA ALA A 48 -13.89 1.50 0.85
C ALA A 48 -13.10 2.47 1.74
N LEU A 49 -12.01 3.06 1.22
CA LEU A 49 -11.05 3.81 2.02
C LEU A 49 -11.45 5.26 2.32
N VAL A 50 -12.19 5.90 1.41
CA VAL A 50 -12.56 7.33 1.50
C VAL A 50 -14.05 7.47 1.76
N GLU A 51 -14.88 6.64 1.11
CA GLU A 51 -16.34 6.72 1.19
C GLU A 51 -16.96 5.74 2.20
N TRP A 52 -16.15 4.90 2.84
CA TRP A 52 -16.58 3.96 3.89
C TRP A 52 -17.70 3.00 3.45
N ARG A 53 -17.66 2.54 2.19
CA ARG A 53 -18.60 1.55 1.64
C ARG A 53 -18.05 0.14 1.81
N ASP A 54 -18.56 -0.57 2.81
CA ASP A 54 -18.12 -1.92 3.18
C ASP A 54 -18.15 -2.95 2.04
N ALA A 55 -19.06 -2.78 1.07
CA ALA A 55 -19.18 -3.65 -0.10
C ALA A 55 -17.90 -3.69 -0.96
N TYR A 56 -17.03 -2.70 -0.83
CA TYR A 56 -15.78 -2.55 -1.59
C TYR A 56 -14.54 -2.95 -0.78
N ILE A 57 -14.70 -3.45 0.46
CA ILE A 57 -13.57 -3.88 1.29
C ILE A 57 -12.90 -5.12 0.67
N ARG A 58 -11.59 -5.00 0.47
CA ARG A 58 -10.71 -6.10 0.04
C ARG A 58 -10.61 -7.20 1.10
N ARG A 59 -10.56 -8.45 0.64
CA ARG A 59 -10.47 -9.66 1.51
C ARG A 59 -9.27 -10.56 1.23
N ASP A 60 -8.37 -10.18 0.34
CA ASP A 60 -7.20 -10.98 -0.05
C ASP A 60 -6.09 -11.04 1.00
N ASN A 61 -6.19 -10.23 2.06
CA ASN A 61 -5.23 -10.16 3.16
C ASN A 61 -3.80 -9.83 2.68
N GLN A 62 -3.64 -9.17 1.53
CA GLN A 62 -2.33 -8.79 1.01
C GLN A 62 -1.76 -7.53 1.71
N ALA A 63 -0.45 -7.55 1.93
CA ALA A 63 0.38 -6.40 2.26
C ALA A 63 1.46 -6.26 1.19
N LEU A 64 1.51 -5.09 0.53
CA LEU A 64 2.45 -4.81 -0.56
C LEU A 64 3.54 -3.88 -0.04
N PHE A 65 4.71 -4.46 0.23
CA PHE A 65 5.88 -3.72 0.69
C PHE A 65 6.66 -3.22 -0.52
N VAL A 66 7.06 -1.95 -0.49
CA VAL A 66 7.91 -1.33 -1.52
C VAL A 66 9.31 -1.19 -0.95
N ASP A 67 10.29 -1.83 -1.56
CA ASP A 67 11.69 -1.71 -1.15
C ASP A 67 12.18 -0.26 -1.30
N LYS A 68 12.80 0.30 -0.26
CA LYS A 68 13.24 1.69 -0.23
C LYS A 68 14.44 1.97 -1.15
N GLN A 69 15.16 0.97 -1.58
CA GLN A 69 16.33 1.13 -2.45
C GLN A 69 15.97 0.93 -3.91
N THR A 70 15.17 -0.09 -4.22
CA THR A 70 14.93 -0.55 -5.59
C THR A 70 13.53 -0.21 -6.10
N GLY A 71 12.56 0.01 -5.22
CA GLY A 71 11.15 0.15 -5.58
C GLY A 71 10.46 -1.17 -5.90
N GLU A 72 11.14 -2.30 -5.70
CA GLU A 72 10.55 -3.63 -5.93
C GLU A 72 9.40 -3.90 -4.95
N ILE A 73 8.34 -4.52 -5.47
CA ILE A 73 7.15 -4.86 -4.69
C ILE A 73 7.28 -6.29 -4.16
N THR A 74 7.27 -6.43 -2.83
CA THR A 74 7.14 -7.73 -2.16
C THR A 74 5.70 -7.92 -1.70
N VAL A 75 5.07 -9.00 -2.16
CA VAL A 75 3.74 -9.41 -1.74
C VAL A 75 3.86 -10.32 -0.52
N GLU A 76 3.30 -9.91 0.60
CA GLU A 76 3.17 -10.75 1.80
C GLU A 76 1.71 -10.85 2.24
N LEU A 77 1.41 -11.85 3.07
CA LEU A 77 0.14 -11.88 3.79
C LEU A 77 0.22 -10.97 5.02
N ARG A 78 -0.76 -10.07 5.16
CA ARG A 78 -0.82 -9.09 6.25
C ARG A 78 -0.82 -9.74 7.63
N ASN A 79 -1.43 -10.91 7.79
CA ASN A 79 -1.39 -11.67 9.05
C ASN A 79 0.03 -12.18 9.40
N ALA A 80 0.80 -12.64 8.40
CA ALA A 80 2.19 -13.04 8.59
C ALA A 80 3.08 -11.83 8.91
N ALA A 81 2.85 -10.71 8.22
CA ALA A 81 3.57 -9.46 8.43
C ALA A 81 3.10 -8.65 9.66
N HIS A 82 2.08 -9.10 10.40
CA HIS A 82 1.41 -8.28 11.42
C HIS A 82 2.36 -7.70 12.47
N LYS A 83 3.30 -8.51 12.98
CA LYS A 83 4.29 -8.08 13.98
C LYS A 83 5.25 -7.01 13.44
N ARG A 84 5.56 -7.06 12.14
CA ARG A 84 6.39 -6.06 11.46
C ARG A 84 5.59 -4.76 11.32
N ILE A 85 4.39 -4.85 10.75
CA ILE A 85 3.48 -3.72 10.52
C ILE A 85 3.22 -2.91 11.79
N MET A 86 2.98 -3.58 12.92
CA MET A 86 2.73 -2.93 14.21
C MET A 86 3.94 -2.16 14.78
N LYS A 87 5.14 -2.38 14.26
CA LYS A 87 6.38 -1.68 14.65
C LYS A 87 6.80 -0.60 13.65
N MET A 88 6.11 -0.50 12.51
CA MET A 88 6.41 0.49 11.50
C MET A 88 5.96 1.88 11.95
N THR A 89 6.61 2.89 11.42
CA THR A 89 6.34 4.30 11.70
C THR A 89 5.37 4.86 10.64
N PRO A 90 4.37 5.66 11.02
CA PRO A 90 3.54 6.37 10.04
C PRO A 90 4.34 7.30 9.14
N VAL A 91 4.02 7.31 7.84
CA VAL A 91 4.60 8.19 6.83
C VAL A 91 3.51 8.79 5.96
N ARG A 92 3.76 9.98 5.39
CA ARG A 92 2.82 10.70 4.54
C ARG A 92 3.48 11.23 3.27
N ALA A 93 2.72 11.24 2.19
CA ALA A 93 3.05 11.86 0.92
C ALA A 93 3.19 13.38 1.07
N THR A 94 4.01 13.99 0.21
CA THR A 94 4.21 15.45 0.21
C THR A 94 3.04 16.21 -0.42
N GLU A 95 2.38 15.61 -1.41
CA GLU A 95 1.13 16.10 -1.99
C GLU A 95 -0.06 15.55 -1.19
N ALA A 96 -0.76 16.43 -0.46
CA ALA A 96 -1.98 16.11 0.29
C ALA A 96 -3.14 17.01 -0.16
#